data_AF-A0A660TI11-F1
#
_entry.id   AF-A0A660TI11-F1
#
_cell.length_a   1.000
_cell.length_b   1.000
_cell.length_c   1.000
_cell.angle_alpha   90.00
_cell.angle_beta   90.00
_cell.angle_gamma   90.00
#
_symmetry.space_group_name_H-M   'P 1'
#
loop_
_entity.id
_entity.type
_entity.pdbx_description
1 polymer ?
#
loop_
_entity_poly.entity_id
_entity_poly.type
_entity_poly.pdbx_seq_one_letter_code
_entity_poly.pdbx_strand_id
1 'polypeptide(L)'
;DGWEASFKNPEVRSAIKNYALRIVREFHPRYLGLASEINSYADAYPEDFNNYLSLYKEIYDAVKAESPETKIFVTFQWEDLNNLWYQPEEQDYSPGKIKWNQIEIFEPRLDLWAISSYPYITFDNASDIPDDYYSRLLTRTDKELAVTEGGWISEDFKHLTATVEDQEGYLNAIHQQIGDRMAFWIYLLIQDINIESYSKYIKGADLETLGFFTTVGLISENGTPKPALSLWDRFRTLK
;
A
#
# COMPACT_ATOMS: atom_id res chain seq x y z
N ASP A 1 -26.89 4.95 -21.40
CA ASP A 1 -27.50 4.64 -20.09
C ASP A 1 -27.60 3.13 -19.93
N GLY A 2 -26.89 2.55 -18.95
CA GLY A 2 -26.78 1.09 -18.77
C GLY A 2 -25.38 0.57 -18.42
N TRP A 3 -24.41 1.44 -18.13
CA TRP A 3 -23.09 1.03 -17.66
C TRP A 3 -23.13 0.79 -16.14
N GLU A 4 -22.71 -0.40 -15.71
CA GLU A 4 -22.59 -0.79 -14.31
C GLU A 4 -21.10 -0.86 -13.93
N ALA A 5 -20.71 -0.06 -12.92
CA ALA A 5 -19.37 -0.03 -12.35
C ALA A 5 -19.14 -1.24 -11.41
N SER A 6 -19.22 -2.45 -11.96
CA SER A 6 -19.09 -3.71 -11.21
C SER A 6 -18.17 -4.68 -11.92
N PHE A 7 -17.42 -5.47 -11.14
CA PHE A 7 -16.60 -6.58 -11.66
C PHE A 7 -17.42 -7.77 -12.14
N LYS A 8 -18.75 -7.76 -11.98
CA LYS A 8 -19.68 -8.69 -12.64
C LYS A 8 -19.85 -8.36 -14.13
N ASN A 9 -19.69 -7.09 -14.51
CA ASN A 9 -19.89 -6.64 -15.87
C ASN A 9 -18.83 -7.26 -16.81
N PRO A 10 -19.21 -8.04 -17.83
CA PRO A 10 -18.27 -8.72 -18.71
C PRO A 10 -17.37 -7.77 -19.51
N GLU A 11 -17.84 -6.56 -19.80
CA GLU A 11 -17.03 -5.55 -20.51
C GLU A 11 -15.91 -5.01 -19.61
N VAL A 12 -16.21 -4.73 -18.33
CA VAL A 12 -15.21 -4.31 -17.33
C VAL A 12 -14.16 -5.41 -17.12
N ARG A 13 -14.61 -6.65 -16.92
CA ARG A 13 -13.72 -7.82 -16.78
C ARG A 13 -12.78 -7.96 -17.98
N SER A 14 -13.34 -7.89 -19.18
CA SER A 14 -12.57 -8.00 -20.43
C SER A 14 -11.57 -6.87 -20.58
N ALA A 15 -11.97 -5.64 -20.28
CA ALA A 15 -11.08 -4.48 -20.37
C ALA A 15 -9.88 -4.60 -19.41
N ILE A 16 -10.12 -4.93 -18.14
CA ILE A 16 -9.06 -5.07 -17.14
C ILE A 16 -8.11 -6.22 -17.50
N LYS A 17 -8.66 -7.39 -17.84
CA LYS A 17 -7.84 -8.55 -18.23
C LYS A 17 -6.98 -8.25 -19.45
N ASN A 18 -7.57 -7.65 -20.49
CA ASN A 18 -6.84 -7.32 -21.72
C ASN A 18 -5.75 -6.27 -21.46
N TYR A 19 -6.02 -5.29 -20.59
CA TYR A 19 -5.03 -4.28 -20.20
C TYR A 19 -3.87 -4.91 -19.43
N ALA A 20 -4.14 -5.78 -18.44
CA ALA A 20 -3.11 -6.50 -17.70
C ALA A 20 -2.21 -7.34 -18.63
N LEU A 21 -2.81 -8.13 -19.54
CA LEU A 21 -2.05 -8.92 -20.52
C LEU A 21 -1.25 -8.05 -21.48
N ARG A 22 -1.78 -6.89 -21.87
CA ARG A 22 -1.04 -5.92 -22.69
C ARG A 22 0.19 -5.41 -21.95
N ILE A 23 0.06 -5.00 -20.69
CA ILE A 23 1.20 -4.55 -19.87
C ILE A 23 2.26 -5.65 -19.76
N VAL A 24 1.84 -6.90 -19.54
CA VAL A 24 2.77 -8.04 -19.48
C VAL A 24 3.53 -8.23 -20.79
N ARG A 25 2.85 -8.21 -21.93
CA ARG A 25 3.46 -8.41 -23.25
C ARG A 25 4.33 -7.25 -23.72
N GLU A 26 4.00 -6.02 -23.34
CA GLU A 26 4.76 -4.83 -23.74
C GLU A 26 5.98 -4.60 -22.85
N PHE A 27 5.82 -4.72 -21.52
CA PHE A 27 6.84 -4.30 -20.57
C PHE A 27 7.58 -5.45 -19.88
N HIS A 28 7.09 -6.70 -19.97
CA HIS A 28 7.69 -7.87 -19.34
C HIS A 28 8.04 -7.64 -17.86
N PRO A 29 7.08 -7.16 -17.03
CA PRO A 29 7.39 -6.69 -15.69
C PRO A 29 7.82 -7.85 -14.78
N ARG A 30 8.78 -7.58 -13.88
CA ARG A 30 9.14 -8.51 -12.80
C ARG A 30 8.00 -8.63 -11.78
N TYR A 31 7.28 -7.55 -11.51
CA TYR A 31 6.18 -7.46 -10.56
C TYR A 31 4.98 -6.77 -11.20
N LEU A 32 3.77 -7.30 -11.00
CA LEU A 32 2.52 -6.71 -11.48
C LEU A 32 1.47 -6.70 -10.36
N GLY A 33 1.14 -5.51 -9.87
CA GLY A 33 0.05 -5.27 -8.94
C GLY A 33 -1.29 -5.16 -9.68
N LEU A 34 -2.31 -5.90 -9.24
CA LEU A 34 -3.63 -5.96 -9.87
C LEU A 34 -4.74 -5.21 -9.09
N ALA A 35 -4.41 -4.68 -7.92
CA ALA A 35 -5.21 -3.72 -7.16
C ALA A 35 -4.35 -3.01 -6.13
N SER A 36 -4.79 -1.80 -5.77
CA SER A 36 -4.25 -1.02 -4.66
C SER A 36 -5.22 -1.08 -3.48
N GLU A 37 -4.70 -1.35 -2.27
CA GLU A 37 -5.42 -1.31 -0.99
C GLU A 37 -6.77 -2.02 -1.05
N ILE A 38 -6.76 -3.25 -1.56
CA ILE A 38 -7.98 -3.96 -1.94
C ILE A 38 -8.91 -4.25 -0.74
N ASN A 39 -8.38 -4.27 0.47
CA ASN A 39 -9.13 -4.42 1.71
C ASN A 39 -10.19 -3.33 1.89
N SER A 40 -9.87 -2.07 1.58
CA SER A 40 -10.85 -0.98 1.71
C SER A 40 -11.99 -1.14 0.71
N TYR A 41 -11.70 -1.66 -0.50
CA TYR A 41 -12.75 -2.02 -1.46
C TYR A 41 -13.57 -3.23 -1.00
N ALA A 42 -12.93 -4.23 -0.37
CA ALA A 42 -13.61 -5.41 0.16
C ALA A 42 -14.61 -5.04 1.27
N ASP A 43 -14.24 -4.10 2.14
CA ASP A 43 -15.10 -3.61 3.22
C ASP A 43 -16.25 -2.74 2.67
N ALA A 44 -15.98 -1.85 1.71
CA ALA A 44 -16.99 -0.97 1.11
C ALA A 44 -17.98 -1.69 0.16
N TYR A 45 -17.52 -2.70 -0.57
CA TYR A 45 -18.28 -3.39 -1.62
C TYR A 45 -18.18 -4.92 -1.51
N PRO A 46 -18.60 -5.53 -0.39
CA PRO A 46 -18.37 -6.96 -0.13
C PRO A 46 -19.03 -7.89 -1.16
N GLU A 47 -20.18 -7.50 -1.70
CA GLU A 47 -20.88 -8.26 -2.74
C GLU A 47 -20.13 -8.26 -4.08
N ASP A 48 -19.53 -7.13 -4.46
CA ASP A 48 -18.78 -7.03 -5.72
C ASP A 48 -17.32 -7.48 -5.61
N PHE A 49 -16.76 -7.47 -4.39
CA PHE A 49 -15.43 -8.01 -4.10
C PHE A 49 -15.28 -9.47 -4.54
N ASN A 50 -16.32 -10.29 -4.39
CA ASN A 50 -16.29 -11.67 -4.89
C ASN A 50 -16.15 -11.74 -6.43
N ASN A 51 -16.74 -10.78 -7.15
CA ASN A 51 -16.56 -10.68 -8.61
C ASN A 51 -15.14 -10.24 -8.97
N TYR A 52 -14.56 -9.29 -8.21
CA TYR A 52 -13.15 -8.91 -8.35
C TYR A 52 -12.23 -10.09 -8.09
N LEU A 53 -12.40 -10.83 -6.99
CA LEU A 53 -11.57 -11.97 -6.63
C LEU A 53 -11.59 -13.04 -7.72
N SER A 54 -12.76 -13.30 -8.33
CA SER A 54 -12.87 -14.19 -9.48
C SER A 54 -12.09 -13.65 -10.69
N LEU A 55 -12.22 -12.36 -11.01
CA LEU A 55 -11.47 -11.71 -12.09
C LEU A 55 -9.96 -11.77 -11.85
N TYR A 56 -9.51 -11.49 -10.63
CA TYR A 56 -8.12 -11.57 -10.23
C TYR A 56 -7.54 -12.97 -10.53
N LYS A 57 -8.25 -14.04 -10.15
CA LYS A 57 -7.81 -15.43 -10.40
C LYS A 57 -7.72 -15.73 -11.90
N GLU A 58 -8.68 -15.24 -12.70
CA GLU A 58 -8.63 -15.36 -14.17
C GLU A 58 -7.45 -14.61 -14.79
N ILE A 59 -7.12 -13.42 -14.28
CA ILE A 59 -5.98 -12.62 -14.76
C ILE A 59 -4.67 -13.29 -14.34
N TYR A 60 -4.56 -13.74 -13.09
CA TYR A 60 -3.40 -14.46 -12.58
C TYR A 60 -3.07 -15.66 -13.48
N ASP A 61 -4.04 -16.54 -13.72
CA ASP A 61 -3.84 -17.76 -14.52
C ASP A 61 -3.46 -17.40 -15.98
N ALA A 62 -4.05 -16.35 -16.55
CA ALA A 62 -3.72 -15.89 -17.90
C ALA A 62 -2.30 -15.30 -17.99
N VAL A 63 -1.89 -14.49 -17.01
CA VAL A 63 -0.54 -13.93 -16.96
C VAL A 63 0.49 -15.03 -16.78
N LYS A 64 0.25 -15.98 -15.87
CA LYS A 64 1.18 -17.10 -15.62
C LYS A 64 1.36 -18.03 -16.83
N ALA A 65 0.37 -18.14 -17.70
CA ALA A 65 0.48 -18.91 -18.94
C ALA A 65 1.47 -18.30 -19.95
N GLU A 66 1.66 -16.98 -19.94
CA GLU A 66 2.48 -16.25 -20.92
C GLU A 66 3.79 -15.69 -20.32
N SER A 67 3.78 -15.38 -19.02
CA SER A 67 4.91 -14.83 -18.26
C SER A 67 4.96 -15.45 -16.85
N PRO A 68 5.37 -16.73 -16.73
CA PRO A 68 5.37 -17.46 -15.46
C PRO A 68 6.22 -16.80 -14.37
N GLU A 69 7.28 -16.09 -14.77
CA GLU A 69 8.21 -15.40 -13.87
C GLU A 69 7.68 -14.07 -13.32
N THR A 70 6.68 -13.43 -13.96
CA THR A 70 6.09 -12.18 -13.45
C THR A 70 5.39 -12.46 -12.12
N LYS A 71 5.83 -11.80 -11.05
CA LYS A 71 5.22 -11.90 -9.73
C LYS A 71 3.92 -11.08 -9.66
N ILE A 72 2.81 -11.72 -9.35
CA ILE A 72 1.47 -11.11 -9.30
C ILE A 72 1.06 -10.88 -7.85
N PHE A 73 0.57 -9.68 -7.56
CA PHE A 73 0.07 -9.32 -6.22
C PHE A 73 -1.09 -8.34 -6.27
N VAL A 74 -1.70 -8.11 -5.10
CA VAL A 74 -2.53 -6.96 -4.77
C VAL A 74 -1.96 -6.34 -3.50
N THR A 75 -2.22 -5.06 -3.25
CA THR A 75 -1.75 -4.40 -2.03
C THR A 75 -2.84 -4.31 -0.98
N PHE A 76 -2.45 -4.28 0.29
CA PHE A 76 -3.36 -4.13 1.41
C PHE A 76 -2.92 -2.98 2.31
N GLN A 77 -3.85 -2.12 2.70
CA GLN A 77 -3.61 -1.06 3.69
C GLN A 77 -3.41 -1.72 5.06
N TRP A 78 -2.19 -1.66 5.59
CA TRP A 78 -1.79 -2.49 6.72
C TRP A 78 -2.49 -2.10 8.02
N GLU A 79 -2.58 -0.81 8.32
CA GLU A 79 -3.19 -0.35 9.57
C GLU A 79 -4.71 -0.65 9.61
N ASP A 80 -5.41 -0.59 8.48
CA ASP A 80 -6.79 -1.02 8.28
C ASP A 80 -6.92 -2.53 8.48
N LEU A 81 -6.06 -3.34 7.86
CA LEU A 81 -6.02 -4.78 8.12
C LEU A 81 -5.82 -5.11 9.60
N ASN A 82 -5.17 -4.24 10.37
CA ASN A 82 -4.93 -4.41 11.80
C ASN A 82 -6.08 -3.89 12.68
N ASN A 83 -7.14 -3.34 12.08
CA ASN A 83 -8.25 -2.70 12.78
C ASN A 83 -7.76 -1.66 13.79
N LEU A 84 -6.87 -0.76 13.35
CA LEU A 84 -6.32 0.31 14.19
C LEU A 84 -7.20 1.55 14.27
N TRP A 85 -8.15 1.69 13.34
CA TRP A 85 -9.22 2.68 13.40
C TRP A 85 -10.54 2.07 12.93
N TYR A 86 -11.62 2.73 13.31
CA TYR A 86 -12.97 2.37 12.86
C TYR A 86 -13.23 2.91 11.45
N GLN A 87 -13.73 2.05 10.56
CA GLN A 87 -14.29 2.46 9.27
C GLN A 87 -15.81 2.30 9.28
N PRO A 88 -16.60 3.34 8.90
CA PRO A 88 -18.05 3.25 8.85
C PRO A 88 -18.59 2.09 7.99
N GLU A 89 -17.87 1.76 6.93
CA GLU A 89 -18.19 0.71 5.97
C GLU A 89 -17.94 -0.70 6.52
N GLU A 90 -17.15 -0.82 7.60
CA GLU A 90 -16.76 -2.10 8.17
C GLU A 90 -17.86 -2.69 9.05
N GLN A 91 -18.32 -3.89 8.68
CA GLN A 91 -19.42 -4.58 9.38
C GLN A 91 -18.97 -5.36 10.63
N ASP A 92 -17.68 -5.71 10.76
CA ASP A 92 -17.14 -6.58 11.83
C ASP A 92 -15.88 -5.97 12.49
N TYR A 93 -15.89 -4.67 12.75
CA TYR A 93 -14.77 -3.98 13.38
C TYR A 93 -14.47 -4.54 14.77
N SER A 94 -13.23 -5.00 14.95
CA SER A 94 -12.72 -5.50 16.22
C SER A 94 -11.32 -4.93 16.44
N PRO A 95 -11.17 -3.89 17.31
CA PRO A 95 -9.91 -3.18 17.48
C PRO A 95 -8.73 -4.12 17.74
N GLY A 96 -7.65 -3.97 16.95
CA GLY A 96 -6.41 -4.74 17.08
C GLY A 96 -6.50 -6.21 16.62
N LYS A 97 -7.66 -6.68 16.14
CA LYS A 97 -7.79 -8.02 15.56
C LYS A 97 -7.50 -7.95 14.07
N ILE A 98 -6.39 -8.56 13.65
CA ILE A 98 -5.96 -8.55 12.25
C ILE A 98 -6.91 -9.37 11.36
N LYS A 99 -7.33 -8.78 10.23
CA LYS A 99 -8.23 -9.35 9.21
C LYS A 99 -7.52 -10.30 8.24
N TRP A 100 -6.86 -11.34 8.75
CA TRP A 100 -6.02 -12.26 7.96
C TRP A 100 -6.74 -12.87 6.74
N ASN A 101 -8.04 -13.14 6.86
CA ASN A 101 -8.86 -13.69 5.79
C ASN A 101 -8.87 -12.81 4.52
N GLN A 102 -8.69 -11.49 4.64
CA GLN A 102 -8.68 -10.61 3.48
C GLN A 102 -7.41 -10.77 2.62
N ILE A 103 -6.27 -11.15 3.21
CA ILE A 103 -5.07 -11.51 2.46
C ILE A 103 -5.16 -12.97 1.98
N GLU A 104 -5.49 -13.88 2.90
CA GLU A 104 -5.43 -15.32 2.67
C GLU A 104 -6.42 -15.80 1.59
N ILE A 105 -7.49 -15.06 1.32
CA ILE A 105 -8.46 -15.42 0.27
C ILE A 105 -7.87 -15.37 -1.16
N PHE A 106 -6.75 -14.65 -1.35
CA PHE A 106 -6.01 -14.61 -2.61
C PHE A 106 -5.04 -15.79 -2.77
N GLU A 107 -4.74 -16.52 -1.70
CA GLU A 107 -3.84 -17.67 -1.72
C GLU A 107 -4.46 -18.89 -2.45
N PRO A 108 -3.67 -19.72 -3.17
CA PRO A 108 -2.23 -19.62 -3.39
C PRO A 108 -1.81 -18.67 -4.52
N ARG A 109 -2.78 -18.03 -5.20
CA ARG A 109 -2.56 -17.19 -6.39
C ARG A 109 -2.13 -15.76 -6.02
N LEU A 110 -1.24 -15.62 -5.06
CA LEU A 110 -0.71 -14.35 -4.57
C LEU A 110 0.80 -14.50 -4.39
N ASP A 111 1.65 -13.98 -5.27
CA ASP A 111 3.06 -14.42 -5.28
C ASP A 111 3.91 -13.83 -4.14
N LEU A 112 3.46 -12.73 -3.56
CA LEU A 112 4.05 -12.05 -2.41
C LEU A 112 2.96 -11.30 -1.65
N TRP A 113 3.18 -11.06 -0.37
CA TRP A 113 2.30 -10.19 0.41
C TRP A 113 2.80 -8.76 0.27
N ALA A 114 1.92 -7.85 -0.10
CA ALA A 114 2.29 -6.48 -0.42
C ALA A 114 1.39 -5.52 0.37
N ILE A 115 1.99 -4.56 1.07
CA ILE A 115 1.25 -3.63 1.92
C ILE A 115 1.52 -2.18 1.55
N SER A 116 0.54 -1.31 1.79
CA SER A 116 0.81 0.09 2.08
C SER A 116 0.80 0.29 3.60
N SER A 117 1.56 1.26 4.10
CA SER A 117 1.61 1.55 5.54
C SER A 117 1.95 2.99 5.85
N TYR A 118 1.06 3.63 6.62
CA TYR A 118 1.13 5.02 7.08
C TYR A 118 0.89 5.11 8.59
N PRO A 119 1.80 4.56 9.41
CA PRO A 119 1.56 4.38 10.85
C PRO A 119 1.40 5.69 11.62
N TYR A 120 1.83 6.83 11.07
CA TYR A 120 1.67 8.17 11.67
C TYR A 120 0.21 8.62 11.83
N ILE A 121 -0.75 7.94 11.19
CA ILE A 121 -2.19 8.19 11.43
C ILE A 121 -2.72 7.46 12.67
N THR A 122 -1.91 6.57 13.26
CA THR A 122 -2.27 5.74 14.42
C THR A 122 -1.36 6.01 15.62
N PHE A 123 -0.06 6.22 15.38
CA PHE A 123 0.94 6.38 16.42
C PHE A 123 1.46 7.83 16.44
N ASP A 124 1.54 8.41 17.64
CA ASP A 124 1.99 9.80 17.82
C ASP A 124 3.49 9.96 17.52
N ASN A 125 4.29 8.93 17.76
CA ASN A 125 5.74 8.91 17.48
C ASN A 125 6.11 7.59 16.81
N ALA A 126 7.19 7.59 16.03
CA ALA A 126 7.67 6.35 15.41
C ALA A 126 8.19 5.34 16.43
N SER A 127 8.62 5.79 17.61
CA SER A 127 8.98 4.91 18.73
C SER A 127 7.79 4.15 19.33
N ASP A 128 6.56 4.57 19.03
CA ASP A 128 5.34 3.92 19.51
C ASP A 128 4.90 2.78 18.59
N ILE A 129 5.53 2.61 17.41
CA ILE A 129 5.34 1.45 16.55
C ILE A 129 5.80 0.20 17.33
N PRO A 130 4.93 -0.80 17.54
CA PRO A 130 5.32 -2.02 18.24
C PRO A 130 6.50 -2.74 17.58
N ASP A 131 7.39 -3.32 18.39
CA ASP A 131 8.57 -4.06 17.92
C ASP A 131 8.23 -5.23 16.98
N ASP A 132 7.01 -5.77 17.07
CA ASP A 132 6.54 -6.87 16.26
C ASP A 132 5.59 -6.45 15.13
N TYR A 133 5.32 -5.16 14.97
CA TYR A 133 4.25 -4.61 14.13
C TYR A 133 4.21 -5.18 12.70
N TYR A 134 5.29 -5.04 11.93
CA TYR A 134 5.42 -5.62 10.58
C TYR A 134 5.82 -7.09 10.62
N SER A 135 6.57 -7.52 11.63
CA SER A 135 7.04 -8.91 11.73
C SER A 135 5.89 -9.93 11.88
N ARG A 136 4.71 -9.49 12.35
CA ARG A 136 3.47 -10.30 12.37
C ARG A 136 3.08 -10.83 10.98
N LEU A 137 3.36 -10.10 9.90
CA LEU A 137 3.16 -10.61 8.53
C LEU A 137 4.09 -11.78 8.24
N LEU A 138 5.36 -11.68 8.66
CA LEU A 138 6.36 -12.72 8.45
C LEU A 138 6.07 -14.02 9.21
N THR A 139 5.40 -13.94 10.37
CA THR A 139 5.01 -15.14 11.12
C THR A 139 3.79 -15.85 10.52
N ARG A 140 3.06 -15.18 9.61
CA ARG A 140 1.81 -15.68 9.02
C ARG A 140 2.00 -16.34 7.65
N THR A 141 3.04 -15.95 6.91
CA THR A 141 3.35 -16.50 5.58
C THR A 141 4.84 -16.78 5.46
N ASP A 142 5.24 -17.67 4.54
CA ASP A 142 6.65 -17.87 4.15
C ASP A 142 7.06 -17.03 2.92
N LYS A 143 6.11 -16.30 2.31
CA LYS A 143 6.33 -15.51 1.09
C LYS A 143 7.12 -14.23 1.35
N GLU A 144 7.79 -13.69 0.35
CA GLU A 144 8.38 -12.35 0.46
C GLU A 144 7.30 -11.31 0.80
N LEU A 145 7.71 -10.24 1.49
CA LEU A 145 6.89 -9.06 1.75
C LEU A 145 7.34 -7.90 0.87
N ALA A 146 6.42 -7.05 0.46
CA ALA A 146 6.75 -5.76 -0.15
C ALA A 146 6.00 -4.63 0.55
N VAL A 147 6.65 -3.48 0.67
CA VAL A 147 5.98 -2.23 1.05
C VAL A 147 5.85 -1.40 -0.22
N THR A 148 4.64 -1.35 -0.79
CA THR A 148 4.39 -0.77 -2.10
C THR A 148 4.14 0.71 -2.07
N GLU A 149 3.85 1.21 -0.88
CA GLU A 149 3.55 2.60 -0.61
C GLU A 149 3.69 2.82 0.91
N GLY A 150 4.20 3.97 1.32
CA GLY A 150 4.36 4.27 2.73
C GLY A 150 5.29 5.45 2.98
N GLY A 151 5.22 5.97 4.19
CA GLY A 151 6.05 7.06 4.64
C GLY A 151 5.63 7.57 6.01
N TRP A 152 6.34 8.58 6.50
CA TRP A 152 6.05 9.27 7.74
C TRP A 152 6.15 10.79 7.51
N ILE A 153 5.23 11.57 8.07
CA ILE A 153 5.24 13.05 7.97
C ILE A 153 6.38 13.64 8.81
N SER A 154 7.08 14.66 8.32
CA SER A 154 8.24 15.21 9.05
C SER A 154 7.93 16.37 10.00
N GLU A 155 6.67 16.81 10.04
CA GLU A 155 6.19 17.93 10.86
C GLU A 155 4.72 17.73 11.19
N ASP A 156 4.27 18.38 12.26
CA ASP A 156 2.88 18.35 12.71
C ASP A 156 1.89 18.71 11.59
N PHE A 157 0.81 17.95 11.50
CA PHE A 157 -0.27 18.21 10.56
C PHE A 157 -1.63 17.99 11.21
N LYS A 158 -2.42 19.06 11.31
CA LYS A 158 -3.72 19.07 12.00
C LYS A 158 -3.60 18.60 13.46
N HIS A 159 -4.00 17.36 13.74
CA HIS A 159 -3.98 16.74 15.06
C HIS A 159 -2.86 15.68 15.18
N LEU A 160 -2.12 15.44 14.10
CA LEU A 160 -1.01 14.51 14.06
C LEU A 160 0.26 15.26 14.46
N THR A 161 1.02 14.67 15.38
CA THR A 161 2.32 15.19 15.82
C THR A 161 3.41 14.41 15.10
N ALA A 162 4.46 15.08 14.63
CA ALA A 162 5.59 14.39 14.04
C ALA A 162 6.86 15.25 13.98
N THR A 163 7.99 14.55 13.96
CA THR A 163 9.32 15.12 13.85
C THR A 163 10.09 14.53 12.66
N VAL A 164 11.21 15.16 12.29
CA VAL A 164 12.12 14.61 11.27
C VAL A 164 12.76 13.30 11.75
N GLU A 165 12.94 13.13 13.06
CA GLU A 165 13.44 11.91 13.69
C GLU A 165 12.45 10.76 13.57
N ASP A 166 11.14 11.02 13.59
CA ASP A 166 10.14 9.98 13.41
C ASP A 166 10.19 9.33 12.02
N GLN A 167 10.58 10.09 10.98
CA GLN A 167 10.84 9.49 9.67
C GLN A 167 11.96 8.44 9.74
N GLU A 168 13.04 8.71 10.49
CA GLU A 168 14.10 7.72 10.69
C GLU A 168 13.62 6.52 11.52
N GLY A 169 12.80 6.76 12.54
CA GLY A 169 12.19 5.71 13.36
C GLY A 169 11.34 4.75 12.51
N TYR A 170 10.44 5.30 11.68
CA TYR A 170 9.65 4.54 10.72
C TYR A 170 10.51 3.72 9.77
N LEU A 171 11.55 4.37 9.21
CA LEU A 171 12.43 3.71 8.27
C LEU A 171 13.13 2.49 8.91
N ASN A 172 13.61 2.66 10.15
CA ASN A 172 14.22 1.57 10.91
C ASN A 172 13.22 0.48 11.27
N ALA A 173 11.99 0.81 11.67
CA ALA A 173 10.97 -0.17 12.03
C ALA A 173 10.68 -1.13 10.87
N ILE A 174 10.46 -0.61 9.65
CA ILE A 174 10.25 -1.45 8.46
C ILE A 174 11.50 -2.28 8.14
N HIS A 175 12.66 -1.63 8.05
CA HIS A 175 13.89 -2.29 7.64
C HIS A 175 14.28 -3.44 8.59
N GLN A 176 14.18 -3.22 9.89
CA GLN A 176 14.56 -4.21 10.91
C GLN A 176 13.53 -5.33 11.03
N GLN A 177 12.23 -5.01 11.01
CA GLN A 177 11.19 -6.00 11.26
C GLN A 177 10.90 -6.89 10.04
N ILE A 178 11.03 -6.37 8.81
CA ILE A 178 10.86 -7.17 7.59
C ILE A 178 12.17 -7.83 7.16
N GLY A 179 13.30 -7.12 7.27
CA GLY A 179 14.64 -7.64 7.01
C GLY A 179 14.79 -8.30 5.63
N ASP A 180 15.47 -9.45 5.62
CA ASP A 180 15.85 -10.18 4.40
C ASP A 180 14.67 -10.71 3.57
N ARG A 181 13.44 -10.68 4.11
CA ARG A 181 12.22 -11.07 3.39
C ARG A 181 11.56 -9.91 2.64
N MET A 182 12.17 -8.73 2.63
CA MET A 182 11.71 -7.59 1.82
C MET A 182 12.04 -7.82 0.34
N ALA A 183 11.02 -8.05 -0.49
CA ALA A 183 11.16 -8.11 -1.95
C ALA A 183 11.49 -6.74 -2.56
N PHE A 184 10.76 -5.71 -2.14
CA PHE A 184 11.01 -4.32 -2.50
C PHE A 184 10.27 -3.37 -1.55
N TRP A 185 10.74 -2.13 -1.50
CA TRP A 185 10.12 -1.05 -0.76
C TRP A 185 10.07 0.23 -1.59
N ILE A 186 8.87 0.75 -1.79
CA ILE A 186 8.58 2.04 -2.41
C ILE A 186 8.23 3.03 -1.29
N TYR A 187 9.11 3.99 -1.05
CA TYR A 187 8.80 5.15 -0.22
C TYR A 187 8.03 6.16 -1.07
N LEU A 188 6.85 6.62 -0.60
CA LEU A 188 5.85 7.30 -1.43
C LEU A 188 6.41 8.52 -2.16
N LEU A 189 7.05 9.44 -1.42
CA LEU A 189 7.52 10.71 -1.95
C LEU A 189 9.00 10.92 -1.67
N ILE A 190 9.74 11.32 -2.70
CA ILE A 190 11.11 11.81 -2.49
C ILE A 190 11.11 13.26 -2.02
N GLN A 191 10.17 14.09 -2.48
CA GLN A 191 10.09 15.50 -2.13
C GLN A 191 8.69 15.87 -1.63
N ASP A 192 8.65 16.75 -0.62
CA ASP A 192 7.42 17.33 -0.08
C ASP A 192 6.60 18.06 -1.13
N ILE A 193 5.30 18.11 -0.89
CA ILE A 193 4.32 18.68 -1.80
C ILE A 193 4.05 20.14 -1.43
N ASN A 194 4.24 21.03 -2.40
CA ASN A 194 3.71 22.38 -2.34
C ASN A 194 2.18 22.35 -2.52
N ILE A 195 1.43 22.29 -1.42
CA ILE A 195 -0.03 22.13 -1.46
C ILE A 195 -0.74 23.29 -2.18
N GLU A 196 -0.19 24.51 -2.12
CA GLU A 196 -0.75 25.69 -2.80
C GLU A 196 -0.77 25.50 -4.33
N SER A 197 0.26 24.88 -4.88
CA SER A 197 0.37 24.59 -6.32
C SER A 197 -0.69 23.60 -6.78
N TYR A 198 -0.96 22.57 -5.96
CA TYR A 198 -1.98 21.56 -6.24
C TYR A 198 -3.41 22.07 -6.01
N SER A 199 -3.60 23.01 -5.09
CA SER A 199 -4.91 23.61 -4.78
C SER A 199 -5.57 24.28 -5.99
N LYS A 200 -4.82 24.58 -7.05
CA LYS A 200 -5.34 25.14 -8.31
C LYS A 200 -6.11 24.11 -9.15
N TYR A 201 -5.77 22.83 -9.02
CA TYR A 201 -6.28 21.73 -9.84
C TYR A 201 -7.13 20.74 -9.07
N ILE A 202 -6.85 20.57 -7.77
CA ILE A 202 -7.53 19.64 -6.87
C ILE A 202 -8.32 20.43 -5.84
N LYS A 203 -9.54 19.99 -5.51
CA LYS A 203 -10.49 20.69 -4.63
C LYS A 203 -11.21 19.72 -3.71
N GLY A 204 -11.78 20.25 -2.62
CA GLY A 204 -12.63 19.48 -1.71
C GLY A 204 -11.85 18.35 -1.00
N ALA A 205 -12.53 17.21 -0.82
CA ALA A 205 -12.01 16.06 -0.07
C ALA A 205 -10.65 15.55 -0.60
N ASP A 206 -10.42 15.60 -1.91
CA ASP A 206 -9.15 15.16 -2.49
C ASP A 206 -7.99 16.06 -2.06
N LEU A 207 -8.21 17.38 -1.98
CA LEU A 207 -7.19 18.33 -1.52
C LEU A 207 -6.93 18.15 -0.02
N GLU A 208 -7.97 17.87 0.76
CA GLU A 208 -7.85 17.58 2.19
C GLU A 208 -7.06 16.29 2.43
N THR A 209 -7.30 15.26 1.62
CA THR A 209 -6.58 13.98 1.66
C THR A 209 -5.12 14.18 1.29
N LEU A 210 -4.83 14.92 0.21
CA LEU A 210 -3.46 15.25 -0.20
C LEU A 210 -2.68 15.99 0.90
N GLY A 211 -3.37 16.78 1.72
CA GLY A 211 -2.80 17.46 2.89
C GLY A 211 -2.08 16.52 3.86
N PHE A 212 -2.55 15.28 4.04
CA PHE A 212 -1.92 14.30 4.93
C PHE A 212 -0.57 13.77 4.44
N PHE A 213 -0.17 14.11 3.21
CA PHE A 213 1.05 13.63 2.57
C PHE A 213 2.04 14.76 2.28
N THR A 214 1.74 16.01 2.65
CA THR A 214 2.54 17.18 2.22
C THR A 214 3.98 17.11 2.67
N THR A 215 4.23 16.51 3.83
CA THR A 215 5.53 16.50 4.50
C THR A 215 6.13 15.10 4.61
N VAL A 216 5.60 14.14 3.85
CA VAL A 216 6.08 12.76 3.80
C VAL A 216 7.44 12.64 3.09
N GLY A 217 7.78 13.59 2.22
CA GLY A 217 9.00 13.56 1.42
C GLY A 217 10.26 13.43 2.26
N LEU A 218 11.30 12.82 1.69
CA LEU A 218 12.66 12.77 2.28
C LEU A 218 13.48 14.04 1.97
N ILE A 219 12.97 14.90 1.10
CA ILE A 219 13.47 16.22 0.75
C ILE A 219 12.34 17.21 1.00
N SER A 220 12.64 18.33 1.65
CA SER A 220 11.65 19.38 1.90
C SER A 220 11.18 20.05 0.60
N GLU A 221 10.11 20.84 0.68
CA GLU A 221 9.53 21.52 -0.48
C GLU A 221 10.56 22.40 -1.20
N ASN A 222 11.44 23.06 -0.45
CA ASN A 222 12.50 23.93 -0.97
C ASN A 222 13.76 23.19 -1.47
N GLY A 223 13.76 21.86 -1.46
CA GLY A 223 14.88 21.04 -1.92
C GLY A 223 15.93 20.72 -0.86
N THR A 224 15.70 21.05 0.41
CA THR A 224 16.62 20.71 1.51
C THR A 224 16.46 19.24 1.89
N PRO A 225 17.53 18.42 1.86
CA PRO A 225 17.46 17.03 2.32
C PRO A 225 17.09 16.94 3.80
N LYS A 226 16.17 16.03 4.15
CA LYS A 226 15.88 15.67 5.54
C LYS A 226 16.82 14.56 6.01
N PRO A 227 17.07 14.41 7.33
CA PRO A 227 17.96 13.36 7.87
C PRO A 227 17.65 11.95 7.33
N ALA A 228 16.37 11.61 7.27
CA ALA A 228 15.89 10.31 6.78
C ALA A 228 16.32 9.96 5.35
N LEU A 229 16.62 10.94 4.48
CA LEU A 229 17.15 10.66 3.14
C LEU A 229 18.49 9.90 3.20
N SER A 230 19.37 10.28 4.13
CA SER A 230 20.67 9.63 4.29
C SER A 230 20.52 8.20 4.81
N LEU A 231 19.52 7.93 5.63
CA LEU A 231 19.19 6.57 6.08
C LEU A 231 18.61 5.73 4.94
N TRP A 232 17.67 6.28 4.19
CA TRP A 232 17.09 5.64 3.00
C TRP A 232 18.15 5.25 1.98
N ASP A 233 19.08 6.16 1.68
CA ASP A 233 20.18 5.90 0.74
C ASP A 233 21.08 4.77 1.21
N ARG A 234 21.36 4.66 2.52
CA ARG A 234 22.12 3.54 3.08
C ARG A 234 21.40 2.22 2.86
N PHE A 235 20.10 2.13 3.15
CA PHE A 235 19.33 0.89 2.95
C PHE A 235 19.35 0.41 1.50
N ARG A 236 19.31 1.32 0.52
CA ARG A 236 19.39 0.96 -0.91
C ARG A 236 20.77 0.41 -1.33
N THR A 237 21.81 0.66 -0.54
CA THR A 237 23.17 0.18 -0.81
C THR A 237 23.55 -1.09 -0.05
N LEU A 238 22.82 -1.41 1.01
CA LEU A 238 22.95 -2.66 1.74
C LEU A 238 22.33 -3.75 0.86
N LYS A 239 23.17 -4.67 0.38
CA LYS A 239 22.76 -5.84 -0.39
C LYS A 239 22.35 -6.98 0.53
#